data_AF-A0A640S9P3-F1
#
_entry.id   AF-A0A640S9P3-F1
#
_cell.length_a   1.000
_cell.length_b   1.000
_cell.length_c   1.000
_cell.angle_alpha   90.00
_cell.angle_beta   90.00
_cell.angle_gamma   90.00
#
_symmetry.space_group_name_H-M   'P 1'
#
loop_
_entity.id
_entity.type
_entity.pdbx_description
1 polymer ?
#
loop_
_entity_poly.entity_id
_entity_poly.type
_entity_poly.pdbx_seq_one_letter_code
_entity_poly.pdbx_strand_id
1 'polypeptide(L)'
;MQPVLEIFAADDFALWPVGEHESYGYLVLDGELTPAEVGTTVMRIADCNNFEPEEEHGTCPTDPLGAYLHGLLTTPNLFAAGGFRVTVRQLIIGGRSMPTCRRSLGDPPER
;
A
#
# COMPACT_ATOMS: atom_id res chain seq x y z
N MET A 1 -14.69 -2.98 -7.40
CA MET A 1 -13.35 -2.37 -7.28
C MET A 1 -12.87 -2.65 -5.87
N GLN A 2 -11.61 -3.03 -5.69
CA GLN A 2 -11.04 -3.38 -4.40
C GLN A 2 -9.77 -2.57 -4.17
N PRO A 3 -9.65 -1.83 -3.06
CA PRO A 3 -8.42 -1.12 -2.75
C PRO A 3 -7.30 -2.12 -2.48
N VAL A 4 -6.09 -1.77 -2.90
CA VAL A 4 -4.88 -2.57 -2.68
C VAL A 4 -3.74 -1.71 -2.20
N LEU A 5 -2.89 -2.30 -1.37
CA LEU A 5 -1.68 -1.69 -0.81
C LEU A 5 -0.44 -2.36 -1.40
N GLU A 6 0.56 -1.58 -1.77
CA GLU A 6 1.87 -2.08 -2.18
C GLU A 6 2.65 -2.57 -0.97
N ILE A 7 3.05 -3.85 -1.05
CA ILE A 7 3.77 -4.56 -0.01
C ILE A 7 5.10 -5.08 -0.56
N PHE A 8 6.11 -5.10 0.30
CA PHE A 8 7.40 -5.73 0.05
C PHE A 8 7.87 -6.38 1.35
N ALA A 9 8.89 -7.24 1.23
CA ALA A 9 9.45 -7.97 2.36
C ALA A 9 9.85 -6.99 3.48
N ALA A 10 9.37 -7.28 4.69
CA ALA A 10 9.66 -6.50 5.89
C ALA A 10 10.93 -7.04 6.59
N ASP A 11 11.96 -7.36 5.79
CA ASP A 11 13.22 -7.85 6.31
C ASP A 11 13.72 -6.80 7.32
N ASP A 12 13.83 -7.18 8.60
CA ASP A 12 14.23 -6.36 9.75
C ASP A 12 13.14 -5.58 10.53
N PHE A 13 11.85 -5.71 10.21
CA PHE A 13 10.79 -5.09 11.02
C PHE A 13 10.45 -5.93 12.27
N ALA A 14 10.53 -5.32 13.46
CA ALA A 14 10.34 -6.03 14.74
C ALA A 14 9.45 -5.31 15.78
N LEU A 15 8.75 -4.23 15.41
CA LEU A 15 7.92 -3.49 16.36
C LEU A 15 6.62 -4.22 16.73
N TRP A 16 6.04 -4.98 15.79
CA TRP A 16 4.85 -5.81 15.98
C TRP A 16 4.79 -6.93 14.92
N PRO A 17 3.91 -7.95 15.09
CA PRO A 17 3.77 -9.03 14.13
C PRO A 17 3.28 -8.54 12.76
N VAL A 18 3.96 -8.95 11.70
CA VAL A 18 3.59 -8.68 10.30
C VAL A 18 3.49 -10.00 9.53
N GLY A 19 2.67 -10.03 8.48
CA GLY A 19 2.58 -11.18 7.59
C GLY A 19 3.87 -11.36 6.78
N GLU A 20 4.15 -12.61 6.40
CA GLU A 20 5.18 -12.92 5.42
C GLU A 20 4.69 -12.53 4.02
N HIS A 21 5.52 -11.82 3.26
CA HIS A 21 5.18 -11.37 1.91
C HIS A 21 6.37 -11.54 0.98
N GLU A 22 6.09 -11.82 -0.28
CA GLU A 22 7.08 -11.81 -1.36
C GLU A 22 7.73 -10.42 -1.51
N SER A 23 8.87 -10.38 -2.19
CA SER A 23 9.68 -9.16 -2.32
C SER A 23 8.95 -7.97 -2.94
N TYR A 24 7.95 -8.18 -3.82
CA TYR A 24 7.01 -7.15 -4.26
C TYR A 24 5.62 -7.73 -4.53
N GLY A 25 4.58 -7.10 -3.99
CA GLY A 25 3.20 -7.55 -4.15
C GLY A 25 2.15 -6.49 -3.84
N TYR A 26 0.90 -6.93 -3.89
CA TYR A 26 -0.27 -6.11 -3.60
C TYR A 26 -1.19 -6.85 -2.64
N LEU A 27 -1.37 -6.31 -1.44
CA LEU A 27 -2.33 -6.78 -0.44
C LEU A 27 -3.70 -6.16 -0.71
N VAL A 28 -4.76 -6.96 -0.71
CA VAL A 28 -6.13 -6.46 -0.83
C VAL A 28 -6.57 -5.90 0.52
N LEU A 29 -7.05 -4.65 0.53
CA LEU A 29 -7.61 -4.05 1.73
C LEU A 29 -9.11 -4.35 1.76
N ASP A 30 -9.48 -5.43 2.44
CA ASP A 30 -10.86 -5.82 2.68
C ASP A 30 -11.13 -6.06 4.17
N GLY A 31 -12.35 -6.51 4.49
CA GLY A 31 -12.76 -6.76 5.87
C GLY A 31 -12.28 -8.09 6.45
N GLU A 32 -11.57 -8.91 5.68
CA GLU A 32 -11.15 -10.26 6.06
C GLU A 32 -9.64 -10.36 6.33
N LEU A 33 -8.95 -9.22 6.46
CA LEU A 33 -7.53 -9.16 6.81
C LEU A 33 -7.25 -9.88 8.13
N THR A 34 -6.27 -10.78 8.10
CA THR A 34 -5.73 -11.42 9.31
C THR A 34 -5.00 -10.40 10.19
N PRO A 35 -4.81 -10.66 11.50
CA PRO A 35 -4.06 -9.77 12.37
C PRO A 35 -2.64 -9.45 11.87
N ALA A 36 -1.98 -10.42 11.22
CA ALA A 36 -0.65 -10.23 10.65
C ALA A 36 -0.68 -9.31 9.41
N GLU A 37 -1.71 -9.42 8.56
CA GLU A 37 -1.89 -8.52 7.41
C GLU A 37 -2.32 -7.12 7.82
N VAL A 38 -3.10 -6.99 8.90
CA VAL A 38 -3.37 -5.68 9.54
C VAL A 38 -2.05 -5.09 10.03
N GLY A 39 -1.20 -5.89 10.69
CA GLY A 39 0.14 -5.50 11.10
C GLY A 39 0.99 -5.00 9.92
N THR A 40 1.03 -5.75 8.82
CA THR A 40 1.72 -5.32 7.59
C THR A 40 1.12 -4.03 7.04
N THR A 41 -0.20 -3.90 7.01
CA THR A 41 -0.91 -2.72 6.50
C THR A 41 -0.52 -1.47 7.30
N VAL A 42 -0.59 -1.55 8.64
CA VAL A 42 -0.20 -0.44 9.52
C VAL A 42 1.26 -0.09 9.35
N MET A 43 2.14 -1.10 9.25
CA MET A 43 3.58 -0.90 9.01
C MET A 43 3.81 -0.13 7.72
N ARG A 44 3.27 -0.59 6.59
CA ARG A 44 3.45 0.07 5.28
C ARG A 44 2.89 1.49 5.25
N ILE A 45 1.72 1.73 5.86
CA ILE A 45 1.13 3.07 5.90
C ILE A 45 1.98 3.98 6.79
N ALA A 46 2.40 3.52 7.97
CA ALA A 46 3.27 4.31 8.85
C ALA A 46 4.60 4.65 8.16
N ASP A 47 5.24 3.68 7.53
CA ASP A 47 6.47 3.86 6.73
C ASP A 47 6.29 4.91 5.62
N CYS A 48 5.19 4.83 4.87
CA CYS A 48 4.85 5.79 3.83
C CYS A 48 4.57 7.21 4.35
N ASN A 49 4.31 7.39 5.65
CA ASN A 49 4.04 8.68 6.27
C ASN A 49 5.12 9.10 7.27
N ASN A 50 6.24 8.37 7.35
CA ASN A 50 7.36 8.66 8.24
C ASN A 50 8.24 9.78 7.65
N PHE A 51 7.66 10.97 7.50
CA PHE A 51 8.37 12.17 7.07
C PHE A 51 8.80 13.00 8.28
N GLU A 52 9.88 13.79 8.12
CA GLU A 52 10.26 14.73 9.17
C GLU A 52 9.10 15.70 9.44
N PRO A 53 8.75 15.91 10.72
CA PRO A 53 7.66 16.82 11.05
C PRO A 53 8.00 18.23 10.58
N GLU A 54 7.03 18.89 9.96
CA GLU A 54 7.07 20.35 9.80
C GLU A 54 7.20 20.97 11.21
N GLU A 55 7.98 22.04 11.37
CA GLU A 55 8.41 22.60 12.67
C GLU A 55 7.25 22.88 13.66
N GLU A 56 6.01 22.93 13.14
CA GLU A 56 4.75 23.13 13.84
C GLU A 56 4.14 21.87 14.51
N HIS A 57 4.63 20.66 14.22
CA HIS A 57 4.08 19.40 14.76
C HIS A 57 4.67 18.93 16.11
N GLY A 58 5.56 19.73 16.72
CA GLY A 58 6.17 19.41 18.01
C GLY A 58 7.34 18.43 17.93
N THR A 59 7.90 18.08 19.08
CA THR A 59 9.11 17.25 19.15
C THR A 59 8.81 15.80 18.78
N CYS A 60 9.53 15.25 17.79
CA CYS A 60 9.43 13.84 17.43
C CYS A 60 9.73 12.94 18.66
N PRO A 61 8.93 11.89 18.92
CA PRO A 61 9.21 10.92 19.97
C PRO A 61 10.59 10.28 19.79
N THR A 62 11.21 9.92 20.91
CA THR A 62 12.53 9.28 20.92
C THR A 62 12.47 7.76 21.05
N ASP A 63 11.32 7.22 21.45
CA ASP A 63 11.12 5.78 21.48
C ASP A 63 10.86 5.25 20.06
N PRO A 64 11.39 4.07 19.68
CA PRO A 64 11.31 3.58 18.30
C PRO A 64 9.88 3.43 17.77
N LEU A 65 8.93 3.00 18.62
CA LEU A 65 7.54 2.80 18.25
C LEU A 65 6.83 4.14 18.02
N GLY A 66 7.00 5.08 18.97
CA GLY A 66 6.45 6.42 18.89
C GLY A 66 6.98 7.19 17.69
N ALA A 67 8.28 7.10 17.41
CA ALA A 67 8.90 7.73 16.24
C ALA A 67 8.31 7.18 14.94
N TYR A 68 8.18 5.85 14.84
CA TYR A 68 7.64 5.19 13.64
C TYR A 68 6.16 5.50 13.39
N LEU A 69 5.36 5.65 14.45
CA LEU A 69 3.94 5.98 14.35
C LEU A 69 3.66 7.48 14.33
N HIS A 70 4.68 8.33 14.50
CA HIS A 70 4.49 9.77 14.68
C HIS A 70 3.70 10.38 13.52
N GLY A 71 4.18 10.21 12.28
CA GLY A 71 3.50 10.75 11.10
C GLY A 71 2.09 10.19 10.89
N LEU A 72 1.85 8.93 11.25
CA LEU A 72 0.51 8.33 11.20
C LEU A 72 -0.48 9.01 12.17
N LEU A 73 0.01 9.48 13.33
CA LEU A 73 -0.80 10.06 14.39
C LEU A 73 -0.90 11.58 14.31
N THR A 74 0.03 12.25 13.64
CA THR A 74 0.09 13.72 13.55
C THR A 74 -0.41 14.29 12.23
N THR A 75 -0.39 13.51 11.14
CA THR A 75 -0.74 13.99 9.80
C THR A 75 -2.21 13.73 9.47
N PRO A 76 -3.02 14.76 9.13
CA PRO A 76 -4.44 14.58 8.84
C PRO A 76 -4.72 13.86 7.51
N ASN A 77 -3.81 13.97 6.54
CA ASN A 77 -3.93 13.36 5.22
C ASN A 77 -2.87 12.29 5.03
N LEU A 78 -3.26 11.04 5.26
CA LEU A 78 -2.34 9.90 5.15
C LEU A 78 -2.16 9.48 3.69
N PHE A 79 -0.92 9.19 3.34
CA PHE A 79 -0.55 8.58 2.07
C PHE A 79 -0.41 7.05 2.20
N ALA A 80 -0.89 6.32 1.21
CA ALA A 80 -0.69 4.88 1.12
C ALA A 80 -0.34 4.50 -0.32
N ALA A 81 0.84 3.91 -0.51
CA ALA A 81 1.27 3.41 -1.82
C ALA A 81 0.39 2.21 -2.23
N GLY A 82 -0.28 2.30 -3.38
CA GLY A 82 -1.30 1.34 -3.75
C GLY A 82 -2.21 1.80 -4.89
N GLY A 83 -3.41 1.24 -4.94
CA GLY A 83 -4.40 1.58 -5.96
C GLY A 83 -5.69 0.78 -5.83
N PHE A 84 -6.37 0.56 -6.97
CA PHE A 84 -7.59 -0.23 -7.01
C PHE A 84 -7.47 -1.36 -8.04
N ARG A 85 -7.80 -2.58 -7.62
CA ARG A 85 -8.10 -3.68 -8.54
C ARG A 85 -9.52 -3.53 -9.06
N VAL A 86 -9.67 -3.48 -10.38
CA VAL A 86 -10.96 -3.35 -11.06
C VAL A 86 -11.30 -4.65 -11.78
N THR A 87 -12.19 -5.44 -11.19
CA THR A 87 -12.77 -6.61 -11.86
C THR A 87 -13.93 -6.15 -12.73
N VAL A 88 -13.73 -6.16 -14.06
CA VAL A 88 -14.83 -5.96 -15.01
C VAL A 88 -15.58 -7.28 -15.18
N ARG A 89 -16.86 -7.30 -14.82
CA ARG A 89 -17.73 -8.45 -15.12
C ARG A 89 -18.12 -8.37 -16.59
N GLN A 90 -17.57 -9.27 -17.42
CA GLN A 90 -17.98 -9.39 -18.80
C GLN A 90 -19.34 -10.11 -18.86
N LEU A 91 -20.43 -9.36 -19.12
CA LEU A 91 -21.69 -9.97 -19.49
C LEU A 91 -21.58 -10.47 -20.94
N ILE A 92 -21.63 -11.78 -21.15
CA ILE A 92 -21.77 -12.35 -22.50
C ILE A 92 -23.25 -12.21 -22.89
N ILE A 93 -23.60 -11.09 -23.52
CA ILE A 93 -24.87 -10.98 -24.25
C ILE A 93 -24.53 -11.23 -25.72
N GLY A 94 -24.86 -12.42 -26.24
CA GLY A 94 -24.79 -12.70 -27.67
C GLY A 94 -23.38 -12.69 -28.28
N GLY A 95 -22.53 -13.66 -27.88
CA GLY A 95 -21.63 -14.33 -28.82
C GLY A 95 -20.49 -13.53 -29.49
N ARG A 96 -20.06 -12.37 -28.98
CA ARG A 96 -18.76 -11.79 -29.35
C ARG A 96 -18.00 -11.33 -28.12
N SER A 97 -17.07 -12.19 -27.69
CA SER A 97 -16.02 -11.85 -26.74
C SER A 97 -14.92 -11.10 -27.49
N MET A 98 -14.64 -9.86 -27.08
CA MET A 98 -13.35 -9.22 -27.37
C MET A 98 -12.70 -8.86 -26.04
N PRO A 99 -11.67 -9.60 -25.60
CA PRO A 99 -10.79 -9.16 -24.54
C PRO A 99 -9.44 -8.79 -25.16
N THR A 100 -9.15 -7.50 -25.33
CA THR A 100 -7.75 -7.02 -25.33
C THR A 100 -7.72 -5.52 -25.07
N CYS A 101 -7.67 -5.11 -23.80
CA CYS A 101 -6.94 -3.89 -23.46
C CYS A 101 -5.45 -4.21 -23.53
N ARG A 102 -4.90 -4.29 -24.75
CA ARG A 102 -3.45 -4.19 -24.96
C ARG A 102 -3.13 -2.69 -24.95
N ARG A 103 -2.72 -2.14 -23.80
CA ARG A 103 -1.98 -0.87 -23.81
C ARG A 103 -0.55 -1.21 -24.21
N SER A 104 -0.22 -1.06 -25.49
CA SER A 104 1.18 -0.99 -25.91
C SER A 104 1.77 0.27 -25.27
N LEU A 105 2.60 0.08 -24.25
CA LEU A 105 3.51 1.13 -23.77
C LEU A 105 4.43 1.43 -24.95
N GLY A 106 4.34 2.66 -25.49
CA GLY A 106 5.22 3.10 -26.57
C GLY A 106 6.68 3.06 -26.11
N ASP A 107 7.57 2.74 -27.05
CA ASP A 107 9.02 2.78 -26.84
C ASP A 107 9.45 4.16 -26.30
N PRO A 108 10.46 4.19 -25.40
CA PRO A 108 11.07 5.46 -24.98
C PRO A 108 11.78 6.12 -26.18
N PRO A 109 11.80 7.47 -26.27
CA PRO A 109 12.54 8.15 -27.32
C PRO A 109 14.05 7.89 -27.17
N GLU A 110 14.68 7.48 -28.27
CA GLU A 110 16.14 7.45 -28.37
C GLU A 110 16.69 8.88 -28.32
N ARG A 111 17.51 9.13 -27.29
CA ARG A 111 18.55 10.17 -27.11
C ARG A 111 18.28 11.60 -27.60
#